data_AF-A0A562HZG9-F1
#
_entry.id   AF-A0A562HZG9-F1
#
_cell.length_a   1.000
_cell.length_b   1.000
_cell.length_c   1.000
_cell.angle_alpha   90.00
_cell.angle_beta   90.00
_cell.angle_gamma   90.00
#
_symmetry.space_group_name_H-M   'P 1'
#
loop_
_entity.id
_entity.type
_entity.pdbx_description
1 polymer ?
#
loop_
_entity_poly.entity_id
_entity_poly.type
_entity_poly.pdbx_seq_one_letter_code
_entity_poly.pdbx_strand_id
1 'polypeptide(L)'
;MQHALGSSFANCGLPYHIGGEIPNRDVLATQTPESLKALLNLDVRTGCEVVAIDRQAKQVHVRRALTGELEIFPYDKLMLAPGAMPIRPQLPGMDDPRIFTLHTLQNMDAILAATNEGMRAVVIGAGFIGLEMTEQLHRKGLSVHLVEQ
;
A
#
# COMPACT_ATOMS: atom_id res chain seq x y z
N MET A 1 -13.81 -14.28 2.39
CA MET A 1 -13.99 -13.06 1.57
C MET A 1 -12.59 -12.62 1.17
N GLN A 2 -12.17 -12.92 -0.06
CA GLN A 2 -10.79 -12.69 -0.51
C GLN A 2 -10.61 -11.19 -0.72
N HIS A 3 -9.86 -10.52 0.16
CA HIS A 3 -9.39 -9.17 -0.13
C HIS A 3 -8.47 -9.28 -1.34
N ALA A 4 -8.96 -8.84 -2.50
CA ALA A 4 -8.15 -8.76 -3.70
C ALA A 4 -6.88 -7.97 -3.37
N LEU A 5 -5.72 -8.59 -3.58
CA LEU A 5 -4.46 -7.89 -3.73
C LEU A 5 -4.65 -6.98 -4.96
N GLY A 6 -5.17 -5.77 -4.73
CA GLY A 6 -5.56 -4.86 -5.81
C GLY A 6 -4.37 -4.55 -6.69
N SER A 7 -4.45 -4.93 -7.96
CA SER A 7 -3.42 -4.65 -8.97
C SER A 7 -3.31 -3.16 -9.31
N SER A 8 -4.33 -2.38 -8.96
CA SER A 8 -4.40 -0.94 -9.20
C SER A 8 -5.28 -0.29 -8.12
N PHE A 9 -4.73 0.70 -7.40
CA PHE A 9 -5.49 1.46 -6.41
C PHE A 9 -5.02 2.92 -6.29
N ALA A 10 -5.92 3.78 -5.82
CA ALA A 10 -5.70 5.21 -5.68
C ALA A 10 -5.01 5.55 -4.35
N ASN A 11 -3.67 5.51 -4.32
CA ASN A 11 -2.85 5.83 -3.15
C ASN A 11 -3.18 7.18 -2.50
N CYS A 12 -3.44 8.21 -3.33
CA CYS A 12 -3.77 9.55 -2.82
C CYS A 12 -5.11 9.60 -2.07
N GLY A 13 -6.00 8.61 -2.28
CA GLY A 13 -7.29 8.55 -1.60
C GLY A 13 -7.24 7.93 -0.20
N LEU A 14 -6.11 7.31 0.19
CA LEU A 14 -6.04 6.57 1.46
C LEU A 14 -6.29 7.47 2.70
N PRO A 15 -5.67 8.66 2.84
CA PRO A 15 -5.94 9.53 3.99
C PRO A 15 -7.41 9.95 4.07
N TYR A 16 -8.01 10.27 2.92
CA TYR A 16 -9.39 10.73 2.82
C TYR A 16 -10.42 9.65 3.14
N HIS A 17 -10.08 8.36 2.92
CA HIS A 17 -10.90 7.27 3.44
C HIS A 17 -10.78 7.14 4.96
N ILE A 18 -9.57 7.32 5.52
CA ILE A 18 -9.34 7.26 6.97
C ILE A 18 -10.15 8.32 7.72
N GLY A 19 -10.16 9.55 7.20
CA GLY A 19 -10.93 10.68 7.75
C GLY A 19 -12.42 10.68 7.37
N GLY A 20 -12.87 9.76 6.51
CA GLY A 20 -14.29 9.53 6.19
C GLY A 20 -14.86 10.35 5.04
N GLU A 21 -14.06 11.15 4.34
CA GLU A 21 -14.48 11.90 3.14
C GLU A 21 -14.76 10.98 1.95
N ILE A 22 -13.99 9.90 1.82
CA ILE A 22 -14.27 8.81 0.89
C ILE A 22 -14.91 7.69 1.70
N PRO A 23 -16.25 7.56 1.75
CA PRO A 23 -16.89 6.58 2.64
C PRO A 23 -16.74 5.14 2.14
N ASN A 24 -16.74 4.95 0.82
CA ASN A 24 -16.68 3.62 0.22
C ASN A 24 -15.23 3.25 -0.10
N ARG A 25 -14.69 2.25 0.59
CA ARG A 25 -13.34 1.71 0.37
C ARG A 25 -13.12 1.23 -1.07
N ASP A 26 -14.15 0.65 -1.70
CA ASP A 26 -14.01 -0.04 -2.98
C ASP A 26 -13.74 0.92 -4.15
N VAL A 27 -14.07 2.21 -4.01
CA VAL A 27 -13.75 3.21 -5.05
C VAL A 27 -12.25 3.48 -5.16
N LEU A 28 -11.48 3.08 -4.14
CA LEU A 28 -10.02 3.16 -4.18
C LEU A 28 -9.41 2.04 -5.02
N ALA A 29 -10.10 0.92 -5.24
CA ALA A 29 -9.65 -0.16 -6.12
C ALA A 29 -10.13 0.11 -7.55
N THR A 30 -9.24 0.62 -8.39
CA THR A 30 -9.63 1.23 -9.67
C THR A 30 -9.76 0.24 -10.83
N GLN A 31 -9.03 -0.87 -10.81
CA GLN A 31 -9.07 -1.90 -11.86
C GLN A 31 -8.79 -3.30 -11.28
N THR A 32 -9.41 -4.31 -11.86
CA THR A 32 -9.15 -5.73 -11.60
C THR A 32 -8.34 -6.37 -12.74
N PRO A 33 -7.66 -7.51 -12.50
CA PRO A 33 -7.02 -8.29 -13.57
C PRO A 33 -7.95 -8.58 -14.76
N GLU A 34 -9.20 -8.93 -14.51
CA GLU A 34 -10.20 -9.24 -15.53
C GLU A 34 -10.56 -8.00 -16.35
N SER A 35 -10.75 -6.85 -15.69
CA SER A 35 -11.01 -5.59 -16.39
C SER A 35 -9.83 -5.16 -17.26
N LEU A 36 -8.59 -5.32 -16.78
CA LEU A 36 -7.38 -5.02 -17.55
C LEU A 36 -7.17 -6.00 -18.71
N LYS A 37 -7.54 -7.27 -18.53
CA LYS A 37 -7.54 -8.25 -19.61
C LYS A 37 -8.55 -7.87 -20.70
N ALA A 38 -9.77 -7.49 -20.31
CA ALA A 38 -10.81 -7.10 -21.27
C ALA A 38 -10.48 -5.80 -22.01
N LEU A 39 -9.94 -4.80 -21.31
CA LEU A 39 -9.67 -3.47 -21.88
C LEU A 39 -8.38 -3.42 -22.71
N LEU A 40 -7.32 -4.10 -22.24
CA LEU A 40 -5.95 -3.91 -22.74
C LEU A 40 -5.24 -5.23 -23.08
N ASN A 41 -5.91 -6.38 -22.94
CA ASN A 41 -5.34 -7.72 -23.13
C ASN A 41 -4.11 -8.01 -22.25
N LEU A 42 -4.02 -7.40 -21.07
CA LEU A 42 -2.93 -7.62 -20.12
C LEU A 42 -3.09 -8.95 -19.37
N ASP A 43 -2.02 -9.74 -19.28
CA ASP A 43 -1.92 -10.87 -18.35
C ASP A 43 -1.42 -10.37 -16.99
N VAL A 44 -2.35 -10.10 -16.07
CA VAL A 44 -2.05 -9.57 -14.74
C VAL A 44 -2.04 -10.71 -13.73
N ARG A 45 -0.88 -10.96 -13.13
CA ARG A 45 -0.68 -12.03 -12.15
C ARG A 45 -0.48 -11.44 -10.75
N THR A 46 -1.53 -11.48 -9.94
CA THR A 46 -1.47 -11.07 -8.52
C THR A 46 -0.95 -12.21 -7.65
N GLY A 47 -0.56 -11.91 -6.40
CA GLY A 47 0.02 -12.91 -5.50
C GLY A 47 1.33 -13.52 -6.02
N CYS A 48 2.04 -12.78 -6.87
CA CYS A 48 3.29 -13.17 -7.49
C CYS A 48 4.36 -12.13 -7.15
N GLU A 49 5.50 -12.56 -6.65
CA GLU A 49 6.63 -11.71 -6.29
C GLU A 49 7.82 -12.04 -7.18
N VAL A 50 8.36 -11.07 -7.91
CA VAL A 50 9.61 -11.25 -8.65
C VAL A 50 10.77 -11.18 -7.66
N VAL A 51 11.52 -12.28 -7.52
CA VAL A 51 12.58 -12.43 -6.50
C VAL A 51 13.99 -12.35 -7.09
N ALA A 52 14.13 -12.58 -8.40
CA ALA A 52 15.39 -12.43 -9.11
C ALA A 52 15.18 -12.11 -10.59
N ILE A 53 16.18 -11.46 -11.19
CA ILE A 53 16.23 -11.15 -12.63
C ILE A 53 17.53 -11.73 -13.19
N ASP A 54 17.42 -12.73 -14.05
CA ASP A 54 18.53 -13.18 -14.89
C ASP A 54 18.56 -12.36 -16.18
N ARG A 55 19.54 -11.46 -16.28
CA ARG A 55 19.70 -10.57 -17.44
C ARG A 55 20.39 -11.25 -18.63
N GLN A 56 21.18 -12.30 -18.38
CA GLN A 56 21.86 -13.03 -19.44
C GLN A 56 20.88 -13.97 -20.15
N ALA A 57 20.10 -14.73 -19.36
CA ALA A 57 19.05 -15.60 -19.88
C ALA A 57 17.76 -14.85 -20.28
N LYS A 58 17.67 -13.56 -19.94
CA LYS A 58 16.46 -12.72 -20.09
C LYS A 58 15.22 -13.35 -19.44
N GLN A 59 15.34 -13.71 -18.16
CA GLN A 59 14.30 -14.37 -17.38
C GLN A 59 14.09 -13.71 -16.02
N VAL A 60 12.88 -13.81 -15.48
CA VAL A 60 12.57 -13.43 -14.09
C VAL A 60 12.14 -14.65 -13.30
N HIS A 61 12.58 -14.73 -12.05
CA HIS A 61 12.17 -15.77 -11.11
C HIS A 61 11.04 -15.19 -10.26
N VAL A 62 9.90 -15.87 -10.26
CA VAL A 62 8.68 -15.44 -9.60
C VAL A 62 8.32 -16.44 -8.53
N ARG A 63 8.07 -15.96 -7.31
CA ARG A 63 7.57 -16.73 -6.19
C ARG A 63 6.06 -16.50 -6.05
N ARG A 64 5.27 -17.58 -5.98
CA ARG A 64 3.84 -17.49 -5.63
C ARG A 64 3.69 -17.25 -4.13
N ALA A 65 2.98 -16.19 -3.75
CA ALA A 65 2.82 -15.79 -2.36
C ALA A 65 2.08 -16.85 -1.51
N LEU A 66 1.14 -17.59 -2.10
CA LEU A 66 0.33 -18.58 -1.38
C LEU A 66 1.02 -19.94 -1.24
N THR A 67 1.75 -20.39 -2.26
CA THR A 67 2.33 -21.74 -2.31
C THR A 67 3.84 -21.75 -2.06
N GLY A 68 4.52 -20.61 -2.21
CA GLY A 68 5.99 -20.51 -2.18
C GLY A 68 6.67 -21.06 -3.43
N GLU A 69 5.93 -21.58 -4.40
CA GLU A 69 6.47 -22.16 -5.63
C GLU A 69 7.22 -21.12 -6.47
N LEU A 70 8.30 -21.58 -7.09
CA LEU A 70 9.13 -20.77 -7.99
C LEU A 70 8.81 -21.10 -9.44
N GLU A 71 8.50 -20.07 -10.21
CA GLU A 71 8.29 -20.12 -11.65
C GLU A 71 9.27 -19.19 -12.36
N ILE A 72 9.60 -19.53 -13.60
CA ILE A 72 10.52 -18.75 -14.42
C ILE A 72 9.76 -18.23 -15.63
N PHE A 73 9.87 -16.93 -15.89
CA PHE A 73 9.25 -16.28 -17.05
C PHE A 73 10.31 -15.63 -17.92
N PRO A 74 10.35 -15.94 -19.23
CA PRO A 74 11.19 -15.22 -20.17
C PRO A 74 10.63 -13.82 -20.46
N TYR A 75 11.50 -12.88 -20.84
CA TYR A 75 11.09 -11.56 -21.30
C TYR A 75 11.91 -11.06 -22.48
N ASP A 76 11.28 -10.27 -23.35
CA ASP A 76 12.00 -9.51 -24.37
C ASP A 76 12.49 -8.16 -23.87
N LYS A 77 11.62 -7.49 -23.12
CA LYS A 77 11.85 -6.23 -22.42
C LYS A 77 11.30 -6.36 -21.02
N LEU A 78 11.97 -5.74 -20.06
CA LEU A 78 11.58 -5.72 -18.65
C LEU A 78 11.43 -4.27 -18.20
N MET A 79 10.26 -3.92 -17.69
CA MET A 79 10.00 -2.64 -17.04
C MET A 79 9.96 -2.86 -15.53
N LEU A 80 10.77 -2.10 -14.79
CA LEU A 80 10.77 -2.13 -13.33
C LEU A 80 9.84 -1.02 -12.82
N ALA A 81 8.72 -1.42 -12.24
CA ALA A 81 7.79 -0.54 -11.55
C ALA A 81 7.44 -1.05 -10.14
N PRO A 82 8.42 -1.40 -9.27
CA PRO A 82 8.17 -1.97 -7.95
C PRO A 82 7.63 -0.96 -6.93
N GLY A 83 7.59 0.33 -7.27
CA GLY A 83 7.24 1.40 -6.33
C GLY A 83 8.37 1.69 -5.33
N ALA A 84 7.99 2.09 -4.13
CA ALA A 84 8.89 2.43 -3.04
C ALA A 84 8.31 1.91 -1.71
N MET A 85 9.12 1.88 -0.65
CA MET A 85 8.65 1.54 0.70
C MET A 85 8.82 2.73 1.65
N PRO A 86 7.93 2.90 2.64
CA PRO A 86 8.12 3.91 3.68
C PRO A 86 9.44 3.70 4.42
N ILE A 87 10.14 4.79 4.68
CA ILE A 87 11.34 4.77 5.52
C ILE A 87 10.90 4.52 6.95
N ARG A 88 11.39 3.42 7.56
CA ARG A 88 11.27 3.16 8.99
C ARG A 88 12.61 3.44 9.66
N PRO A 89 12.72 4.48 10.50
CA PRO A 89 13.98 4.77 11.18
C PRO A 89 14.33 3.66 12.17
N GLN A 90 15.62 3.41 12.38
CA GLN A 90 16.10 2.41 13.33
C GLN A 90 16.18 3.01 14.74
N LEU A 91 15.02 3.16 15.39
CA LEU A 91 14.90 3.71 16.74
C LEU A 91 14.42 2.63 17.72
N PRO A 92 14.81 2.72 19.02
CA PRO A 92 14.24 1.86 20.04
C PRO A 92 12.71 1.96 20.07
N GLY A 93 12.01 0.81 20.07
CA GLY A 93 10.55 0.74 20.16
C GLY A 93 9.79 0.81 18.83
N MET A 94 10.50 0.81 17.68
CA MET A 94 9.86 0.91 16.35
C MET A 94 8.98 -0.29 15.94
N ASP A 95 9.08 -1.39 16.67
CA ASP A 95 8.24 -2.59 16.49
C ASP A 95 6.92 -2.53 17.29
N ASP A 96 6.64 -1.42 18.01
CA ASP A 96 5.38 -1.26 18.74
C ASP A 96 4.18 -1.35 17.77
N PRO A 97 3.15 -2.15 18.07
CA PRO A 97 2.02 -2.37 17.16
C PRO A 97 1.17 -1.12 16.91
N ARG A 98 1.39 -0.04 17.67
CA ARG A 98 0.74 1.27 17.48
C ARG A 98 1.47 2.15 16.45
N ILE A 99 2.61 1.70 15.92
CA ILE A 99 3.38 2.45 14.92
C ILE A 99 2.99 1.98 13.52
N PHE A 100 2.28 2.84 12.81
CA PHE A 100 1.79 2.59 11.46
C PHE A 100 2.59 3.38 10.42
N THR A 101 2.61 2.86 9.19
CA THR A 101 3.02 3.57 7.97
C THR A 101 1.85 3.56 7.01
N LEU A 102 1.68 4.57 6.16
CA LEU A 102 0.63 4.58 5.14
C LEU A 102 1.23 4.44 3.73
N HIS A 103 1.02 3.28 3.12
CA HIS A 103 1.45 3.02 1.73
C HIS A 103 0.49 2.12 0.96
N THR A 104 -0.17 1.19 1.64
CA THR A 104 -1.09 0.22 1.03
C THR A 104 -2.51 0.32 1.57
N LEU A 105 -3.47 -0.31 0.90
CA LEU A 105 -4.82 -0.48 1.43
C LEU A 105 -4.82 -1.20 2.79
N GLN A 106 -3.95 -2.19 2.99
CA GLN A 106 -3.84 -2.90 4.27
C GLN A 106 -3.33 -2.00 5.39
N ASN A 107 -2.41 -1.08 5.07
CA ASN A 107 -1.98 -0.06 6.02
C ASN A 107 -3.12 0.86 6.43
N MET A 108 -3.89 1.32 5.44
CA MET A 108 -5.06 2.17 5.64
C MET A 108 -6.11 1.46 6.52
N ASP A 109 -6.43 0.20 6.21
CA ASP A 109 -7.37 -0.63 6.98
C ASP A 109 -6.89 -0.80 8.44
N ALA A 110 -5.58 -1.01 8.66
CA ALA A 110 -5.01 -1.14 10.00
C ALA A 110 -5.09 0.17 10.80
N ILE A 111 -4.79 1.32 10.19
CA ILE A 111 -4.91 2.64 10.84
C ILE A 111 -6.37 2.92 11.19
N LEU A 112 -7.29 2.62 10.26
CA LEU A 112 -8.73 2.82 10.48
C LEU A 112 -9.24 2.00 11.66
N ALA A 113 -8.81 0.73 11.77
CA ALA A 113 -9.17 -0.15 12.88
C ALA A 113 -8.55 0.28 14.22
N ALA A 114 -7.40 0.94 14.20
CA ALA A 114 -6.67 1.38 15.38
C ALA A 114 -7.05 2.79 15.89
N THR A 115 -7.88 3.53 15.15
CA THR A 115 -8.20 4.93 15.46
C THR A 115 -9.70 5.14 15.69
N ASN A 116 -10.03 5.78 16.81
CA ASN A 116 -11.39 6.19 17.17
C ASN A 116 -11.40 7.65 17.62
N GLU A 117 -12.57 8.27 17.59
CA GLU A 117 -12.79 9.62 18.10
C GLU A 117 -12.31 9.75 19.56
N GLY A 118 -11.74 10.91 19.92
CA GLY A 118 -11.22 11.19 21.26
C GLY A 118 -9.83 10.62 21.56
N MET A 119 -9.24 9.84 20.64
CA MET A 119 -7.87 9.36 20.77
C MET A 119 -6.83 10.46 20.48
N ARG A 120 -5.58 10.17 20.82
CA ARG A 120 -4.42 11.01 20.49
C ARG A 120 -3.56 10.31 19.45
N ALA A 121 -3.09 11.07 18.47
CA ALA A 121 -2.17 10.59 17.44
C ALA A 121 -0.94 11.49 17.33
N VAL A 122 0.19 10.90 16.98
CA VAL A 122 1.40 11.63 16.58
C VAL A 122 1.68 11.27 15.13
N VAL A 123 1.80 12.28 14.28
CA VAL A 123 2.25 12.13 12.89
C VAL A 123 3.70 12.56 12.83
N ILE A 124 4.56 11.71 12.26
CA ILE A 124 5.99 11.96 12.10
C ILE A 124 6.27 12.21 10.62
N GLY A 125 6.76 13.41 10.30
CA GLY A 125 6.96 13.91 8.94
C GLY A 125 5.83 14.85 8.49
N ALA A 126 6.19 16.06 8.11
CA ALA A 126 5.34 17.14 7.61
C ALA A 126 5.40 17.28 6.07
N GLY A 127 5.77 16.19 5.38
CA GLY A 127 5.53 16.06 3.94
C GLY A 127 4.03 15.91 3.62
N PHE A 128 3.68 15.89 2.34
CA PHE A 128 2.27 15.89 1.89
C PHE A 128 1.41 14.79 2.56
N ILE A 129 1.88 13.54 2.58
CA ILE A 129 1.14 12.43 3.22
C ILE A 129 0.92 12.70 4.71
N GLY A 130 1.93 13.25 5.40
CA GLY A 130 1.84 13.55 6.82
C GLY A 130 0.87 14.69 7.12
N LEU A 131 0.84 15.72 6.27
CA LEU A 131 -0.13 16.82 6.37
C LEU A 131 -1.56 16.34 6.09
N GLU A 132 -1.76 15.56 5.02
CA GLU A 132 -3.06 14.94 4.71
C GLU A 132 -3.53 14.05 5.87
N MET A 133 -2.66 13.20 6.43
CA MET A 133 -3.01 12.37 7.57
C MET A 133 -3.31 13.19 8.84
N THR A 134 -2.59 14.28 9.06
CA THR A 134 -2.83 15.18 10.20
C THR A 134 -4.22 15.78 10.10
N GLU A 135 -4.59 16.31 8.93
CA GLU A 135 -5.92 16.85 8.67
C GLU A 135 -7.00 15.78 8.87
N GLN A 136 -6.83 14.61 8.24
CA GLN A 136 -7.86 13.57 8.22
C GLN A 136 -8.06 12.91 9.61
N LEU A 137 -7.00 12.72 10.39
CA LEU A 137 -7.11 12.26 11.78
C LEU A 137 -7.76 13.32 12.67
N HIS A 138 -7.44 14.60 12.47
CA HIS A 138 -8.08 15.68 13.20
C HIS A 138 -9.59 15.76 12.90
N ARG A 139 -9.98 15.63 11.62
CA ARG A 139 -11.37 15.56 11.18
C ARG A 139 -12.11 14.35 11.76
N LYS A 140 -11.42 13.23 11.97
CA LYS A 140 -11.94 12.04 12.66
C LYS A 140 -12.09 12.24 14.19
N GLY A 141 -11.80 13.42 14.72
CA GLY A 141 -11.98 13.78 16.12
C GLY A 141 -10.82 13.37 17.03
N LEU A 142 -9.63 13.13 16.47
CA LEU A 142 -8.42 12.88 17.26
C LEU A 142 -7.70 14.20 17.59
N SER A 143 -7.03 14.21 18.75
CA SER A 143 -6.01 15.22 19.05
C SER A 143 -4.69 14.81 18.40
N VAL A 144 -4.25 15.58 17.40
CA VAL A 144 -3.08 15.23 16.58
C VAL A 144 -1.91 16.15 16.88
N HIS A 145 -0.73 15.57 17.08
CA HIS A 145 0.54 16.30 17.13
C HIS A 145 1.36 15.95 15.89
N LEU A 146 1.81 16.96 15.15
CA LEU A 146 2.72 16.80 14.02
C LEU A 146 4.16 17.09 14.47
N VAL A 147 5.09 16.21 14.12
CA VAL A 147 6.52 16.34 14.42
C VAL A 147 7.30 16.30 13.11
N GLU A 148 8.19 17.28 12.91
CA GLU A 148 9.13 17.37 11.79
C GLU A 148 10.55 17.59 12.33
N GLN A 149 11.57 17.14 11.59
CA GLN A 149 12.98 17.30 11.95
C GLN A 149 13.65 18.48 11.24
#